data_AF-A0A0P1IGE3-F1
#
_entry.id   AF-A0A0P1IGE3-F1
#
_cell.length_a   1.000
_cell.length_b   1.000
_cell.length_c   1.000
_cell.angle_alpha   90.00
_cell.angle_beta   90.00
_cell.angle_gamma   90.00
#
_symmetry.space_group_name_H-M   'P 1'
#
loop_
_entity.id
_entity.type
_entity.pdbx_description
1 polymer ?
#
loop_
_entity_poly.entity_id
_entity_poly.type
_entity_poly.pdbx_seq_one_letter_code
_entity_poly.pdbx_strand_id
1 'polypeptide(L)'
;MVAWNEYKETARGRGALALELYVVESTPSGAPEAVKETLPDHLGYQRDLEERGILVLAGPLSDPTGEDMVGAGLIIFRAKSMDEARSLAENDPMHSAGARSFTLRKWLVNEGSLSINVGLSTGRAILS
;
A
#
# COMPACT_ATOMS: atom_id res chain seq x y z
N MET A 1 -17.19 20.67 2.48
CA MET A 1 -16.35 19.47 2.68
C MET A 1 -16.78 18.82 3.99
N VAL A 2 -16.86 17.49 4.06
CA VAL A 2 -17.20 16.74 5.29
C VAL A 2 -15.89 16.28 5.95
N ALA A 3 -15.80 16.29 7.27
CA ALA A 3 -14.60 15.82 7.95
C ALA A 3 -14.41 14.30 7.73
N TRP A 4 -13.16 13.84 7.60
CA TRP A 4 -12.87 12.43 7.27
C TRP A 4 -13.51 11.43 8.25
N ASN A 5 -13.41 11.71 9.54
CA ASN A 5 -14.00 10.83 10.57
C ASN A 5 -15.54 10.85 10.53
N GLU A 6 -16.17 11.98 10.23
CA GLU A 6 -17.62 12.06 10.03
C GLU A 6 -18.05 11.26 8.79
N TYR A 7 -17.29 11.37 7.70
CA TYR A 7 -17.57 10.61 6.49
C TYR A 7 -17.43 9.11 6.72
N LYS A 8 -16.43 8.66 7.49
CA LYS A 8 -16.25 7.26 7.87
C LYS A 8 -17.46 6.71 8.63
N GLU A 9 -17.95 7.42 9.64
CA GLU A 9 -19.15 6.99 10.38
C GLU A 9 -20.40 7.01 9.47
N THR A 10 -20.51 8.00 8.58
CA THR A 10 -21.59 8.04 7.57
C THR A 10 -21.54 6.81 6.64
N ALA A 11 -20.35 6.40 6.22
CA ALA A 11 -20.15 5.22 5.37
C ALA A 11 -20.57 3.92 6.10
N ARG A 12 -20.23 3.79 7.39
CA ARG A 12 -20.70 2.66 8.22
C ARG A 12 -22.21 2.66 8.38
N GLY A 13 -22.81 3.83 8.62
CA GLY A 13 -24.26 3.97 8.81
C GLY A 13 -25.09 3.51 7.61
N ARG A 14 -24.55 3.59 6.38
CA ARG A 14 -25.18 3.04 5.16
C ARG A 14 -24.85 1.57 4.88
N GLY A 15 -24.12 0.90 5.76
CA GLY A 15 -23.77 -0.53 5.63
C GLY A 15 -22.47 -0.83 4.89
N ALA A 16 -21.60 0.16 4.62
CA ALA A 16 -20.30 -0.10 4.00
C ALA A 16 -19.29 -0.69 4.99
N LEU A 17 -18.26 -1.36 4.47
CA LEU A 17 -17.16 -1.90 5.30
C LEU A 17 -16.41 -0.79 6.05
N ALA A 18 -16.15 0.34 5.38
CA ALA A 18 -15.42 1.48 5.92
C ALA A 18 -14.10 1.11 6.61
N LEU A 19 -13.35 0.18 6.01
CA LEU A 19 -12.02 -0.18 6.45
C LEU A 19 -11.04 0.93 6.06
N GLU A 20 -10.49 1.62 7.05
CA GLU A 20 -9.52 2.69 6.86
C GLU A 20 -8.11 2.10 6.68
N LEU A 21 -7.51 2.35 5.52
CA LEU A 21 -6.14 2.01 5.16
C LEU A 21 -5.37 3.27 4.75
N TYR A 22 -4.06 3.14 4.57
CA TYR A 22 -3.19 4.21 4.13
C TYR A 22 -2.60 3.85 2.78
N VAL A 23 -2.76 4.73 1.80
CA VAL A 23 -2.28 4.54 0.43
C VAL A 23 -1.11 5.46 0.19
N VAL A 24 0.00 4.84 -0.22
CA VAL A 24 1.23 5.49 -0.62
C VAL A 24 1.39 5.29 -2.12
N GLU A 25 1.43 6.40 -2.85
CA GLU A 25 1.78 6.41 -4.26
C GLU A 25 3.23 6.87 -4.36
N SER A 26 4.11 5.96 -4.80
CA SER A 26 5.56 6.15 -4.86
C SER A 26 6.00 6.34 -6.30
N THR A 27 6.76 7.39 -6.57
CA THR A 27 7.21 7.76 -7.93
C THR A 27 8.71 8.00 -7.96
N PRO A 28 9.39 7.72 -9.10
CA PRO A 28 10.82 7.99 -9.24
C PRO A 28 11.10 9.49 -9.03
N SER A 29 12.11 9.81 -8.23
CA SER A 29 12.55 11.19 -7.97
C SER A 29 14.06 11.38 -8.09
N GLY A 30 14.84 10.29 -8.07
CA GLY A 30 16.29 10.30 -8.21
C GLY A 30 16.78 9.69 -9.53
N ALA A 31 18.09 9.41 -9.58
CA ALA A 31 18.69 8.70 -10.69
C ALA A 31 18.13 7.27 -10.81
N PRO A 32 17.87 6.74 -12.02
CA PRO A 32 17.37 5.37 -12.21
C PRO A 32 18.26 4.29 -11.56
N GLU A 33 19.56 4.54 -11.46
CA GLU A 33 20.54 3.66 -10.83
C GLU A 33 20.28 3.51 -9.33
N ALA A 34 19.90 4.59 -8.64
CA ALA A 34 19.60 4.57 -7.21
C ALA A 34 18.40 3.67 -6.90
N VAL A 35 17.41 3.59 -7.80
CA VAL A 35 16.28 2.66 -7.69
C VAL A 35 16.75 1.21 -7.77
N LYS A 36 17.69 0.90 -8.67
CA LYS A 36 18.24 -0.46 -8.81
C LYS A 36 19.09 -0.85 -7.60
N GLU A 37 19.90 0.07 -7.10
CA GLU A 37 20.77 -0.15 -5.93
C GLU A 37 19.97 -0.40 -4.65
N THR A 38 18.84 0.30 -4.47
CA THR A 38 17.98 0.19 -3.28
C THR A 38 16.91 -0.89 -3.36
N LEU A 39 16.73 -1.52 -4.54
CA LEU A 39 15.69 -2.53 -4.77
C LEU A 39 15.76 -3.74 -3.82
N PRO A 40 16.92 -4.37 -3.56
CA PRO A 40 16.98 -5.51 -2.65
C PRO A 40 16.52 -5.16 -1.22
N ASP A 41 16.97 -4.03 -0.69
CA ASP A 41 16.63 -3.58 0.65
C ASP A 41 15.16 -3.16 0.74
N HIS A 42 14.64 -2.50 -0.31
CA HIS A 42 13.22 -2.17 -0.44
C HIS A 42 12.34 -3.43 -0.36
N LEU A 43 12.67 -4.48 -1.13
CA LEU A 43 11.93 -5.75 -1.10
C LEU A 43 12.03 -6.44 0.25
N GLY A 44 13.20 -6.39 0.91
CA GLY A 44 13.39 -6.89 2.27
C GLY A 44 12.52 -6.17 3.29
N TYR A 45 12.44 -4.83 3.19
CA TYR A 45 11.58 -4.01 4.03
C TYR A 45 10.09 -4.30 3.82
N GLN A 46 9.64 -4.39 2.56
CA GLN A 46 8.25 -4.74 2.26
C GLN A 46 7.86 -6.10 2.83
N ARG A 47 8.76 -7.09 2.73
CA ARG A 47 8.55 -8.41 3.31
C ARG A 47 8.46 -8.38 4.83
N ASP A 48 9.32 -7.63 5.52
CA ASP A 48 9.22 -7.46 6.99
C ASP A 48 7.85 -6.86 7.38
N LEU A 49 7.41 -5.83 6.65
CA LEU A 49 6.10 -5.22 6.90
C LEU A 49 4.94 -6.19 6.64
N GLU A 50 5.05 -7.05 5.63
CA GLU A 50 4.08 -8.11 5.35
C GLU A 50 4.02 -9.14 6.48
N GLU A 51 5.17 -9.67 6.92
CA GLU A 51 5.27 -10.64 8.01
C GLU A 51 4.73 -10.08 9.34
N ARG A 52 4.84 -8.76 9.55
CA ARG A 52 4.29 -8.04 10.71
C ARG A 52 2.80 -7.69 10.57
N GLY A 53 2.18 -7.97 9.43
CA GLY A 53 0.78 -7.63 9.13
C GLY A 53 0.50 -6.14 8.94
N ILE A 54 1.54 -5.34 8.69
CA ILE A 54 1.46 -3.90 8.45
C ILE A 54 1.19 -3.64 6.96
N LEU A 55 1.91 -4.32 6.07
CA LEU A 55 1.68 -4.23 4.63
C LEU A 55 0.42 -4.99 4.27
N VAL A 56 -0.49 -4.34 3.54
CA VAL A 56 -1.72 -4.95 3.00
C VAL A 56 -1.47 -5.45 1.59
N LEU A 57 -0.99 -4.58 0.71
CA LEU A 57 -0.68 -4.86 -0.69
C LEU A 57 0.40 -3.88 -1.17
N ALA A 58 1.26 -4.32 -2.09
CA ALA A 58 2.15 -3.44 -2.82
C ALA A 58 2.48 -3.95 -4.22
N GLY A 59 2.83 -3.04 -5.12
CA GLY A 59 3.28 -3.40 -6.46
C GLY A 59 3.53 -2.19 -7.37
N PRO A 60 4.04 -2.44 -8.58
CA PRO A 60 4.22 -1.42 -9.60
C PRO A 60 2.88 -0.93 -10.16
N LEU A 61 2.85 0.32 -10.63
CA LEU A 61 1.75 0.89 -11.42
C LEU A 61 2.20 1.03 -12.88
N SER A 62 1.29 0.77 -13.81
CA SER A 62 1.48 1.14 -15.21
C SER A 62 1.34 2.65 -15.38
N ASP A 63 1.67 3.13 -16.58
CA ASP A 63 1.23 4.42 -17.06
C ASP A 63 -0.31 4.46 -17.26
N PRO A 64 -0.89 5.64 -17.57
CA PRO A 64 -2.33 5.76 -17.80
C PRO A 64 -2.87 4.99 -19.02
N THR A 65 -2.02 4.63 -19.98
CA THR A 65 -2.43 3.78 -21.11
C THR A 65 -2.55 2.31 -20.71
N GLY A 66 -1.78 1.89 -19.69
CA GLY A 66 -1.71 0.52 -19.23
C GLY A 66 -0.67 -0.33 -19.97
N GLU A 67 0.11 0.26 -20.86
CA GLU A 67 1.09 -0.46 -21.70
C GLU A 67 2.49 -0.49 -21.06
N ASP A 68 2.88 0.58 -20.36
CA ASP A 68 4.26 0.78 -19.91
C ASP A 68 4.42 0.84 -18.39
N MET A 69 5.56 0.35 -17.91
CA MET A 69 6.00 0.46 -16.52
C MET A 69 6.82 1.74 -16.35
N VAL A 70 6.24 2.79 -15.75
CA VAL A 70 6.87 4.13 -15.58
C VAL A 70 7.61 4.35 -14.25
N GLY A 71 8.01 3.29 -13.58
CA GLY A 71 8.66 3.34 -12.26
C GLY A 71 7.77 3.81 -11.10
N ALA A 72 6.46 3.99 -11.29
CA ALA A 72 5.51 4.26 -10.21
C ALA A 72 5.12 2.97 -9.45
N GLY A 73 4.70 3.11 -8.19
CA GLY A 73 4.25 2.01 -7.35
C GLY A 73 3.17 2.43 -6.37
N LEU A 74 2.37 1.46 -5.95
CA LEU A 74 1.34 1.59 -4.95
C LEU A 74 1.70 0.73 -3.75
N ILE A 75 1.60 1.28 -2.55
CA ILE A 75 1.82 0.57 -1.29
C ILE A 75 0.65 0.90 -0.37
N ILE A 76 0.06 -0.12 0.26
CA ILE A 76 -1.10 0.01 1.13
C ILE A 76 -0.74 -0.50 2.52
N PHE A 77 -0.84 0.37 3.54
CA PHE A 77 -0.51 0.04 4.93
C PHE A 77 -1.75 -0.03 5.83
N ARG A 78 -1.64 -0.83 6.89
CA ARG A 78 -2.35 -0.63 8.15
C ARG A 78 -1.48 0.25 9.05
N ALA A 79 -2.08 1.29 9.62
CA ALA A 79 -1.43 2.15 10.61
C ALA A 79 -2.47 2.74 11.57
N LYS A 80 -2.04 3.21 12.74
CA LYS A 80 -2.88 3.84 13.76
C LYS A 80 -3.07 5.33 13.49
N SER A 81 -2.18 5.96 12.73
CA SER A 81 -2.23 7.39 12.41
C SER A 81 -1.56 7.72 11.08
N MET A 82 -1.78 8.96 10.61
CA MET A 82 -1.03 9.51 9.47
C MET A 82 0.47 9.58 9.75
N ASP A 83 0.87 9.85 10.99
CA ASP A 83 2.29 9.96 11.36
C ASP A 83 2.98 8.60 11.35
N GLU A 84 2.30 7.54 11.82
CA GLU A 84 2.85 6.17 11.73
C GLU A 84 2.94 5.72 10.26
N ALA A 85 1.91 5.95 9.45
CA ALA A 85 1.95 5.64 8.02
C ALA A 85 3.04 6.43 7.28
N ARG A 86 3.25 7.68 7.66
CA ARG A 86 4.33 8.53 7.13
C ARG A 86 5.70 7.98 7.50
N SER A 87 5.90 7.63 8.77
CA SER A 87 7.16 7.04 9.23
C SER A 87 7.45 5.72 8.52
N LEU A 88 6.43 4.87 8.29
CA LEU A 88 6.58 3.64 7.50
C LEU A 88 7.03 3.92 6.06
N ALA A 89 6.45 4.92 5.42
CA ALA A 89 6.83 5.32 4.06
C ALA A 89 8.24 5.93 4.02
N GLU A 90 8.58 6.82 4.94
CA GLU A 90 9.90 7.48 4.99
C GLU A 90 11.05 6.49 5.26
N ASN A 91 10.78 5.42 6.01
CA ASN A 91 11.77 4.37 6.31
C ASN A 91 11.96 3.35 5.18
N ASP A 92 11.19 3.42 4.11
CA ASP A 92 11.45 2.61 2.92
C ASP A 92 12.83 2.98 2.34
N PRO A 93 13.73 2.00 2.05
CA PRO A 93 15.04 2.26 1.46
C PRO A 93 15.02 3.11 0.19
N MET A 94 14.00 2.98 -0.67
CA MET A 94 13.88 3.81 -1.87
C MET A 94 13.50 5.26 -1.54
N HIS A 95 12.73 5.49 -0.47
CA HIS A 95 12.34 6.84 -0.07
C HIS A 95 13.43 7.54 0.74
N SER A 96 14.01 6.85 1.72
CA SER A 96 15.09 7.39 2.56
C SER A 96 16.36 7.73 1.77
N ALA A 97 16.67 6.96 0.72
CA ALA A 97 17.78 7.26 -0.20
C ALA A 97 17.44 8.34 -1.25
N GLY A 98 16.19 8.82 -1.30
CA GLY A 98 15.72 9.80 -2.30
C GLY A 98 15.58 9.24 -3.72
N ALA A 99 15.71 7.93 -3.92
CA ALA A 99 15.52 7.27 -5.21
C ALA A 99 14.06 7.43 -5.71
N ARG A 100 13.12 7.41 -4.76
CA ARG A 100 11.70 7.68 -4.97
C ARG A 100 11.18 8.73 -3.98
N SER A 101 10.10 9.38 -4.38
CA SER A 101 9.28 10.26 -3.54
C SER A 101 7.88 9.67 -3.42
N PHE A 102 7.08 10.15 -2.47
CA PHE A 102 5.74 9.60 -2.28
C PHE A 102 4.70 10.65 -1.89
N THR A 103 3.44 10.33 -2.22
CA THR A 103 2.27 10.94 -1.60
C THR A 103 1.59 9.94 -0.67
N LEU A 104 0.93 10.43 0.38
CA LEU A 104 0.29 9.59 1.41
C LEU A 104 -1.12 10.10 1.69
N ARG A 105 -2.11 9.20 1.63
CA ARG A 105 -3.52 9.48 1.89
C ARG A 105 -4.18 8.36 2.68
N LYS A 106 -5.26 8.67 3.40
CA LYS A 106 -6.18 7.64 3.89
C LYS A 106 -7.10 7.17 2.77
N TRP A 107 -7.44 5.89 2.79
CA TRP A 107 -8.42 5.29 1.90
C TRP A 107 -9.45 4.52 2.73
N LEU A 108 -10.73 4.66 2.40
CA LEU A 108 -11.81 3.87 2.97
C LEU A 108 -12.23 2.82 1.96
N VAL A 109 -11.93 1.56 2.25
CA VAL A 109 -12.49 0.44 1.51
C VAL A 109 -13.92 0.25 1.98
N ASN A 110 -14.86 0.61 1.12
CA ASN A 110 -16.30 0.59 1.42
C ASN A 110 -16.97 -0.64 0.83
N GLU A 111 -16.72 -0.91 -0.45
CA GLU A 111 -17.25 -2.04 -1.21
C GLU A 111 -16.11 -2.92 -1.72
N GLY A 112 -16.35 -4.22 -1.81
CA GLY A 112 -15.40 -5.21 -2.32
C GLY A 112 -15.76 -6.62 -1.85
N SER A 113 -15.10 -7.62 -2.42
CA SER A 113 -15.18 -9.01 -1.99
C SER A 113 -13.79 -9.64 -2.04
N LEU A 114 -13.53 -10.60 -1.15
CA LEU A 114 -12.34 -11.42 -1.17
C LEU A 114 -12.78 -12.88 -1.03
N SER A 115 -12.41 -13.70 -2.02
CA SER A 115 -12.66 -15.14 -2.00
C SER A 115 -11.35 -15.87 -1.76
N ILE A 116 -11.32 -16.71 -0.73
CA ILE A 116 -10.15 -17.55 -0.41
C ILE A 116 -10.62 -18.99 -0.43
N ASN A 117 -9.97 -19.82 -1.24
CA ASN A 117 -10.19 -21.26 -1.21
C ASN A 117 -9.15 -21.90 -0.29
N VAL A 118 -9.61 -22.50 0.82
CA VAL A 118 -8.75 -23.12 1.83
C VAL A 118 -8.95 -24.63 1.81
N GLY A 119 -7.95 -25.36 1.31
CA GLY A 119 -7.97 -26.82 1.31
C GLY A 119 -7.74 -27.36 2.71
N LEU A 120 -8.75 -28.03 3.29
CA LEU A 120 -8.72 -28.47 4.69
C LEU A 120 -7.64 -29.53 4.97
N SER A 121 -7.43 -30.48 4.06
CA SER A 121 -6.41 -31.52 4.20
C SER A 121 -5.04 -31.11 3.63
N THR A 122 -5.02 -30.20 2.66
CA THR A 122 -3.79 -29.75 1.99
C THR A 122 -3.13 -28.58 2.72
N GLY A 123 -3.86 -27.86 3.57
CA GLY A 123 -3.39 -26.65 4.24
C GLY A 123 -3.07 -25.51 3.28
N ARG A 124 -3.57 -25.56 2.02
CA ARG A 124 -3.28 -24.57 0.98
C ARG A 124 -4.37 -23.52 0.92
N ALA A 125 -3.97 -22.25 0.93
CA ALA A 125 -4.81 -21.13 0.58
C ALA A 125 -4.47 -20.67 -0.84
N ILE A 126 -5.48 -20.54 -1.69
CA ILE A 126 -5.36 -19.98 -3.03
C ILE A 126 -6.28 -18.76 -3.10
N LEU A 127 -5.72 -17.64 -3.55
CA LEU A 127 -6.46 -16.42 -3.89
C LEU A 127 -7.09 -16.62 -5.28
N SER A 128 -8.39 -16.38 -5.41
CA SER A 128 -9.16 -16.52 -6.65
C SER A 128 -9.86 -15.23 -7.04
#